data_AF-A0A1Q4FR20-F1
#
_entry.id   AF-A0A1Q4FR20-F1
#
_cell.length_a   1.000
_cell.length_b   1.000
_cell.length_c   1.000
_cell.angle_alpha   90.00
_cell.angle_beta   90.00
_cell.angle_gamma   90.00
#
_symmetry.space_group_name_H-M   'P 1'
#
loop_
_entity.id
_entity.type
_entity.pdbx_description
1 polymer ?
#
loop_
_entity_poly.entity_id
_entity_poly.type
_entity_poly.pdbx_seq_one_letter_code
_entity_poly.pdbx_strand_id
1 'polypeptide(L)'
;MKKPLLLCAVLATLAGCTWVKLEDAGAHVRVAYDGRVDGCDKVGEVGVSVKDRIGPYDRSNLKVKDELETLARNQAASLPADTLVALGEPRNGEQSFAAYHCGNTRPARAARAAAQPAPARGKGEEAQTFPVR
;
A
#
# COMPACT_ATOMS: atom_id res chain seq x y z
N MET A 1 -47.92 -34.94 -7.49
CA MET A 1 -47.39 -35.26 -6.14
C MET A 1 -46.06 -36.01 -6.26
N LYS A 2 -44.90 -35.35 -6.06
CA LYS A 2 -43.76 -35.81 -5.22
C LYS A 2 -42.51 -34.91 -5.36
N LYS A 3 -42.41 -33.97 -4.40
CA LYS A 3 -41.26 -33.33 -3.72
C LYS A 3 -39.99 -32.97 -4.54
N PRO A 4 -39.67 -31.67 -4.74
CA PRO A 4 -38.30 -31.25 -4.97
C PRO A 4 -37.61 -31.14 -3.60
N LEU A 5 -36.82 -32.14 -3.26
CA LEU A 5 -35.97 -32.13 -2.07
C LEU A 5 -34.56 -31.72 -2.50
N LEU A 6 -34.09 -30.62 -1.89
CA LEU A 6 -32.69 -30.32 -1.63
C LEU A 6 -31.68 -30.50 -2.78
N LEU A 7 -31.25 -29.37 -3.31
CA LEU A 7 -29.84 -29.05 -3.14
C LEU A 7 -29.71 -27.55 -2.96
N CYS A 8 -29.59 -27.13 -1.70
CA CYS A 8 -28.91 -25.90 -1.35
C CYS A 8 -27.55 -25.93 -2.05
N ALA A 9 -27.48 -25.33 -3.23
CA ALA A 9 -26.23 -24.92 -3.84
C ALA A 9 -25.68 -23.83 -2.91
N VAL A 10 -25.03 -24.29 -1.85
CA VAL A 10 -24.17 -23.50 -0.99
C VAL A 10 -23.29 -22.72 -1.94
N LEU A 11 -23.43 -21.39 -1.87
CA LEU A 11 -22.52 -20.43 -2.44
C LEU A 11 -21.12 -20.72 -1.87
N ALA A 12 -20.41 -21.65 -2.50
CA ALA A 12 -18.97 -21.76 -2.38
C ALA A 12 -18.34 -20.70 -3.29
N THR A 13 -18.63 -19.42 -3.01
CA THR A 13 -17.74 -18.35 -3.43
C THR A 13 -16.47 -18.54 -2.61
N LEU A 14 -15.55 -19.35 -3.13
CA LEU A 14 -14.19 -19.42 -2.65
C LEU A 14 -13.65 -17.99 -2.59
N ALA A 15 -13.59 -17.45 -1.38
CA ALA A 15 -12.96 -16.17 -1.07
C ALA A 15 -11.45 -16.33 -1.26
N GLY A 16 -11.00 -16.44 -2.50
CA GLY A 16 -9.62 -16.58 -2.91
C GLY A 16 -9.01 -15.26 -3.36
N CYS A 17 -9.17 -14.18 -2.58
CA CYS A 17 -8.58 -12.86 -2.86
C CYS A 17 -8.11 -12.15 -1.58
N THR A 18 -7.49 -12.85 -0.62
CA THR A 18 -7.10 -12.22 0.67
C THR A 18 -5.74 -11.50 0.61
N TRP A 19 -5.45 -10.79 -0.50
CA TRP A 19 -4.36 -9.82 -0.54
C TRP A 19 -4.86 -8.50 0.03
N VAL A 20 -4.10 -7.90 0.94
CA VAL A 20 -4.39 -6.56 1.46
C VAL A 20 -4.22 -5.57 0.31
N LYS A 21 -5.28 -4.86 -0.07
CA LYS A 21 -5.21 -3.78 -1.06
C LYS A 21 -4.73 -2.51 -0.38
N LEU A 22 -3.86 -1.76 -1.05
CA LEU A 22 -3.54 -0.42 -0.62
C LEU A 22 -4.78 0.46 -0.74
N GLU A 23 -5.18 1.08 0.37
CA GLU A 23 -6.31 2.01 0.41
C GLU A 23 -5.83 3.42 0.03
N ASP A 24 -6.75 4.27 -0.43
CA ASP A 24 -6.43 5.67 -0.77
C ASP A 24 -5.83 6.42 0.44
N ALA A 25 -6.29 6.09 1.63
CA ALA A 25 -5.72 6.57 2.89
C ALA A 25 -4.30 6.04 3.10
N GLY A 26 -3.99 4.77 2.81
CA GLY A 26 -2.61 4.28 2.89
C GLY A 26 -1.69 4.83 1.80
N ALA A 27 -2.24 5.32 0.69
CA ALA A 27 -1.46 5.77 -0.47
C ALA A 27 -0.60 7.01 -0.18
N HIS A 28 -0.99 7.87 0.77
CA HIS A 28 -0.21 9.04 1.15
C HIS A 28 0.96 8.72 2.10
N VAL A 29 0.94 7.56 2.74
CA VAL A 29 2.01 7.10 3.64
C VAL A 29 3.11 6.42 2.81
N ARG A 30 4.37 6.83 2.99
CA ARG A 30 5.56 6.26 2.34
C ARG A 30 6.34 5.38 3.32
N VAL A 31 7.04 4.34 2.83
CA VAL A 31 8.10 3.67 3.60
C VAL A 31 9.48 4.25 3.27
N ALA A 32 10.24 4.64 4.29
CA ALA A 32 11.63 5.08 4.17
C ALA A 32 12.57 3.91 4.44
N TYR A 33 12.88 3.15 3.38
CA TYR A 33 13.76 1.97 3.48
C TYR A 33 15.21 2.28 3.85
N ASP A 34 15.66 3.51 3.60
CA ASP A 34 16.97 4.03 3.97
C ASP A 34 17.02 4.53 5.43
N GLY A 35 15.89 4.49 6.15
CA GLY A 35 15.78 4.97 7.53
C GLY A 35 15.89 6.48 7.69
N ARG A 36 15.94 7.25 6.58
CA ARG A 36 16.11 8.71 6.66
C ARG A 36 14.80 9.39 7.03
N VAL A 37 14.75 9.88 8.27
CA VAL A 37 13.63 10.62 8.87
C VAL A 37 14.12 11.87 9.61
N ASP A 38 15.22 12.45 9.13
CA ASP A 38 15.80 13.68 9.69
C ASP A 38 14.78 14.82 9.64
N GLY A 39 14.51 15.42 10.81
CA GLY A 39 13.53 16.50 10.96
C GLY A 39 12.07 16.04 10.95
N CYS A 40 11.79 14.74 11.05
CA CYS A 40 10.44 14.22 11.25
C CYS A 40 10.13 13.96 12.72
N ASP A 41 8.88 14.14 13.11
CA ASP A 41 8.39 13.81 14.45
C ASP A 41 7.91 12.36 14.50
N LYS A 42 8.36 11.57 15.49
CA LYS A 42 7.79 10.24 15.73
C LYS A 42 6.38 10.41 16.33
N VAL A 43 5.36 9.93 15.62
CA VAL A 43 3.95 10.05 16.02
C VAL A 43 3.34 8.75 16.49
N GLY A 44 4.03 7.62 16.31
CA GLY A 44 3.56 6.33 16.82
C GLY A 44 4.36 5.14 16.32
N GLU A 45 3.73 3.98 16.44
CA GLU A 45 4.23 2.69 15.98
C GLU A 45 3.06 1.85 15.46
N VAL A 46 3.29 1.07 14.42
CA VAL A 46 2.29 0.25 13.73
C VAL A 46 2.82 -1.17 13.67
N GLY A 47 2.12 -2.09 14.34
CA GLY A 47 2.39 -3.53 14.29
C GLY A 47 1.41 -4.22 13.35
N VAL A 48 1.94 -4.96 12.38
CA VAL A 48 1.13 -5.67 11.38
C VAL A 48 1.45 -7.15 11.35
N SER A 49 0.43 -7.94 10.99
CA SER A 49 0.52 -9.39 10.89
C SER A 49 -0.24 -9.86 9.65
N VAL A 50 0.37 -10.77 8.91
CA VAL A 50 -0.22 -11.49 7.78
C VAL A 50 0.06 -12.97 7.95
N LYS A 51 -0.77 -13.81 7.33
CA LYS A 51 -0.53 -15.25 7.34
C LYS A 51 0.74 -15.54 6.54
N ASP A 52 1.76 -16.16 7.12
CA ASP A 52 3.02 -16.52 6.44
C ASP A 52 3.08 -17.98 6.00
N ARG A 53 2.20 -18.84 6.53
CA ARG A 53 2.15 -20.28 6.23
C ARG A 53 0.74 -20.78 5.94
N ILE A 54 0.63 -21.75 5.04
CA ILE A 54 -0.61 -22.48 4.74
C ILE A 54 -0.36 -23.98 4.92
N GLY A 55 -0.82 -24.52 6.05
CA GLY A 55 -0.58 -25.93 6.40
C GLY A 55 0.92 -26.19 6.57
N PRO A 56 1.51 -27.18 5.87
CA PRO A 56 2.96 -27.45 5.92
C PRO A 56 3.79 -26.57 4.99
N TYR A 57 3.18 -25.65 4.22
CA TYR A 57 3.86 -24.86 3.19
C TYR A 57 4.04 -23.40 3.62
N ASP A 58 5.27 -22.90 3.56
CA ASP A 58 5.56 -21.48 3.75
C ASP A 58 5.18 -20.68 2.50
N ARG A 59 4.59 -19.49 2.72
CA ARG A 59 4.31 -18.53 1.65
C ARG A 59 5.61 -17.84 1.23
N SER A 60 5.58 -17.22 0.05
CA SER A 60 6.72 -16.43 -0.44
C SER A 60 7.03 -15.27 0.52
N ASN A 61 8.27 -15.23 1.03
CA ASN A 61 8.75 -14.15 1.91
C ASN A 61 8.62 -12.76 1.26
N LEU A 62 8.83 -12.66 -0.06
CA LEU A 62 8.66 -11.41 -0.79
C LEU A 62 7.19 -10.94 -0.75
N LYS A 63 6.24 -11.87 -0.98
CA LYS A 63 4.81 -11.56 -0.90
C LYS A 63 4.36 -11.20 0.50
N VAL A 64 4.86 -11.90 1.51
CA VAL A 64 4.58 -11.59 2.93
C VAL A 64 5.07 -10.17 3.26
N LYS A 65 6.28 -9.81 2.83
CA LYS A 65 6.83 -8.46 3.05
C LYS A 65 6.00 -7.37 2.36
N ASP A 66 5.62 -7.56 1.11
CA ASP A 66 4.79 -6.60 0.35
C ASP A 66 3.42 -6.39 1.01
N GLU A 67 2.80 -7.48 1.51
CA GLU A 67 1.51 -7.41 2.21
C GLU A 67 1.62 -6.71 3.56
N LEU A 68 2.68 -6.99 4.33
CA LEU A 68 2.94 -6.31 5.61
C LEU A 68 3.12 -4.82 5.41
N GLU A 69 3.91 -4.41 4.42
CA GLU A 69 4.08 -2.99 4.11
C GLU A 69 2.75 -2.34 3.73
N THR A 70 1.97 -2.97 2.86
CA THR A 70 0.68 -2.43 2.42
C THR A 70 -0.27 -2.27 3.60
N LEU A 71 -0.34 -3.27 4.49
CA LEU A 71 -1.15 -3.22 5.69
C LEU A 71 -0.66 -2.14 6.66
N ALA A 72 0.65 -1.98 6.81
CA ALA A 72 1.24 -0.98 7.71
C ALA A 72 0.90 0.43 7.24
N ARG A 73 0.95 0.68 5.93
CA ARG A 73 0.57 1.97 5.34
C ARG A 73 -0.91 2.27 5.55
N ASN A 74 -1.80 1.28 5.36
CA ASN A 74 -3.23 1.46 5.62
C ASN A 74 -3.51 1.78 7.09
N GLN A 75 -2.88 1.07 8.02
CA GLN A 75 -3.06 1.33 9.45
C GLN A 75 -2.48 2.69 9.87
N ALA A 76 -1.32 3.05 9.33
CA ALA A 76 -0.66 4.33 9.61
C ALA A 76 -1.50 5.54 9.20
N ALA A 77 -2.42 5.39 8.24
CA ALA A 77 -3.33 6.46 7.82
C ALA A 77 -4.32 6.88 8.92
N SER A 78 -4.48 6.08 9.98
CA SER A 78 -5.25 6.46 11.18
C SER A 78 -4.46 7.32 12.16
N LEU A 79 -3.15 7.44 11.97
CA LEU A 79 -2.24 8.29 12.71
C LEU A 79 -1.97 9.56 11.89
N PRO A 80 -1.47 10.66 12.50
CA PRO A 80 -0.94 11.80 11.75
C PRO A 80 0.42 11.46 11.11
N ALA A 81 0.58 10.26 10.56
CA ALA A 81 1.82 9.75 10.00
C ALA A 81 1.82 9.85 8.48
N ASP A 82 2.98 10.17 7.92
CA ASP A 82 3.17 10.29 6.48
C ASP A 82 4.36 9.43 5.99
N THR A 83 5.19 8.95 6.94
CA THR A 83 6.37 8.15 6.68
C THR A 83 6.48 7.02 7.69
N LEU A 84 6.80 5.81 7.23
CA LEU A 84 7.07 4.63 8.04
C LEU A 84 8.53 4.20 7.90
N VAL A 85 9.12 3.70 8.99
CA VAL A 85 10.43 3.04 8.99
C VAL A 85 10.26 1.67 9.64
N ALA A 86 10.72 0.62 8.96
CA ALA A 86 10.72 -0.73 9.53
C ALA A 86 11.65 -0.79 10.74
N LEU A 87 11.16 -1.34 11.85
CA LEU A 87 11.95 -1.53 13.07
C LEU A 87 12.82 -2.80 13.05
N GLY A 88 12.57 -3.68 12.08
CA GLY A 88 13.31 -4.91 11.88
C GLY A 88 12.78 -5.68 10.67
N GLU A 89 13.38 -6.84 10.41
CA GLU A 89 12.91 -7.76 9.37
C GLU A 89 11.60 -8.45 9.79
N PRO A 90 10.74 -8.83 8.82
CA PRO A 90 9.57 -9.66 9.11
C PRO A 90 9.94 -10.96 9.80
N ARG A 91 9.17 -11.36 10.81
CA ARG A 91 9.31 -12.64 11.51
C ARG A 91 7.94 -13.25 11.76
N ASN A 92 7.76 -14.52 11.38
CA ASN A 92 6.50 -15.25 11.54
C ASN A 92 5.27 -14.51 10.98
N GLY A 93 5.45 -13.84 9.83
CA GLY A 93 4.38 -13.04 9.23
C GLY A 93 4.09 -11.72 9.95
N GLU A 94 4.94 -11.28 10.88
CA GLU A 94 4.75 -10.05 11.64
C GLU A 94 5.90 -9.06 11.40
N GLN A 95 5.57 -7.77 11.43
CA GLN A 95 6.56 -6.70 11.38
C GLN A 95 6.04 -5.45 12.07
N SER A 96 6.93 -4.71 12.73
CA SER A 96 6.62 -3.41 13.35
C SER A 96 7.30 -2.27 12.60
N PHE A 97 6.60 -1.14 12.53
CA PHE A 97 7.03 0.07 11.84
C PHE A 97 6.90 1.27 12.76
N ALA A 98 7.96 2.07 12.89
CA ALA A 98 7.84 3.38 13.51
C ALA A 98 7.16 4.35 12.54
N ALA A 99 6.20 5.11 13.05
CA ALA A 99 5.41 6.06 12.29
C ALA A 99 5.86 7.49 12.57
N TYR A 100 6.10 8.24 11.50
CA TYR A 100 6.63 9.60 11.52
C TYR A 100 5.76 10.56 10.74
N HIS A 101 5.75 11.80 11.18
CA HIS A 101 5.22 12.94 10.45
C HIS A 101 6.39 13.80 9.95
N CYS A 102 6.64 13.77 8.64
CA CYS A 102 7.73 14.52 8.01
C CYS A 102 7.25 15.79 7.30
N GLY A 103 5.95 15.96 7.08
CA GLY A 103 5.36 17.11 6.39
C GLY A 103 5.72 17.23 4.90
N ASN A 104 6.45 16.25 4.35
CA ASN A 104 7.04 16.31 3.00
C ASN A 104 6.62 15.13 2.11
N THR A 105 5.47 14.52 2.39
CA THR A 105 4.93 13.48 1.51
C THR A 105 4.61 14.06 0.13
N ARG A 106 5.41 13.60 -0.84
CA ARG A 106 5.24 13.84 -2.27
C ARG A 106 3.79 13.69 -2.77
N PRO A 107 2.91 12.80 -2.24
CA PRO A 107 1.49 12.78 -2.62
C PRO A 107 0.72 14.05 -2.22
N ALA A 108 0.99 14.68 -1.08
CA ALA A 108 0.41 15.98 -0.74
C ALA A 108 0.90 17.08 -1.69
N ARG A 109 2.18 17.03 -2.10
CA ARG A 109 2.74 17.94 -3.12
C ARG A 109 2.16 17.69 -4.52
N ALA A 110 1.91 16.43 -4.89
CA ALA A 110 1.31 16.05 -6.16
C ALA A 110 -0.18 16.41 -6.23
N ALA A 111 -0.94 16.19 -5.16
CA ALA A 111 -2.33 16.63 -5.04
C ALA A 111 -2.43 18.16 -5.06
N ARG A 112 -1.54 18.87 -4.36
CA ARG A 112 -1.42 20.34 -4.44
C ARG A 112 -1.02 20.83 -5.83
N ALA A 113 -0.20 20.09 -6.56
CA ALA A 113 0.16 20.41 -7.95
C ALA A 113 -1.00 20.15 -8.93
N ALA A 114 -1.79 19.10 -8.70
CA ALA A 114 -2.98 18.80 -9.51
C ALA A 114 -4.13 19.79 -9.25
N ALA A 115 -4.20 20.38 -8.04
CA ALA A 115 -5.18 21.41 -7.69
C ALA A 115 -4.79 22.83 -8.16
N GLN A 116 -3.56 23.04 -8.65
CA GLN A 116 -3.17 24.31 -9.26
C GLN A 116 -3.72 24.38 -10.69
N PRO A 117 -4.43 25.45 -11.08
CA PRO A 117 -4.82 25.63 -12.47
C PRO A 117 -3.55 25.68 -13.33
N ALA A 118 -3.47 24.79 -14.32
CA ALA A 118 -2.34 24.72 -15.22
C ALA A 118 -2.10 26.10 -15.87
N PRO A 119 -0.86 26.60 -15.92
CA PRO A 119 -0.57 27.78 -16.72
C PRO A 119 -0.95 27.48 -18.17
N ALA A 120 -1.62 28.44 -18.82
CA ALA A 120 -2.09 28.33 -20.19
C ALA A 120 -0.93 27.85 -21.09
N ARG A 121 -1.00 26.59 -21.51
CA ARG A 121 0.00 25.97 -22.37
C ARG A 121 -0.10 26.64 -23.74
N GLY A 122 0.89 27.46 -24.06
CA GLY A 122 1.06 28.03 -25.40
C GLY A 122 1.04 26.91 -26.44
N LYS A 123 0.32 27.16 -27.54
CA LYS A 123 0.23 26.24 -28.68
C LYS A 123 1.61 26.06 -29.31
N GLY A 124 1.96 24.81 -29.60
CA GLY A 124 2.90 24.45 -30.65
C GLY A 124 4.17 23.76 -30.16
N GLU A 125 4.14 22.43 -30.09
CA GLU A 125 5.30 21.61 -30.44
C GLU A 125 4.81 20.22 -30.83
N GLU A 126 4.50 20.05 -32.12
CA GLU A 126 4.25 18.74 -32.73
C GLU A 126 5.59 18.00 -32.83
N ALA A 127 5.66 16.83 -32.22
CA ALA A 127 6.81 15.94 -32.33
C ALA A 127 6.94 15.46 -33.78
N GLN A 128 7.93 15.98 -34.51
CA GLN A 128 8.25 15.50 -35.85
C GLN A 128 9.11 14.23 -35.74
N THR A 129 8.59 13.11 -36.24
CA THR A 129 9.34 11.87 -36.43
C THR A 129 10.19 11.98 -37.69
N PHE A 130 11.51 11.99 -37.54
CA PHE A 130 12.45 11.95 -38.67
C PHE A 130 12.64 10.51 -39.15
N PRO A 131 12.67 10.23 -40.48
CA PRO A 131 12.95 8.90 -40.97
C PRO A 131 14.43 8.54 -40.80
N VAL A 132 14.68 7.32 -40.33
CA VAL A 132 16.01 6.71 -40.28
C VAL A 132 16.32 6.19 -41.69
N ARG A 133 17.48 6.60 -42.24
CA ARG A 133 17.97 6.15 -43.55
C ARG A 133 18.99 5.04 -43.40
#